data_AF-A0A2V9N9S4-F1
#
_entry.id   AF-A0A2V9N9S4-F1
#
_cell.length_a   1.000
_cell.length_b   1.000
_cell.length_c   1.000
_cell.angle_alpha   90.00
_cell.angle_beta   90.00
_cell.angle_gamma   90.00
#
_symmetry.space_group_name_H-M   'P 1'
#
loop_
_entity.id
_entity.type
_entity.pdbx_description
1 polymer ?
#
loop_
_entity_poly.entity_id
_entity_poly.type
_entity_poly.pdbx_seq_one_letter_code
_entity_poly.pdbx_strand_id
1 'polypeptide(L)'
;MKFTTAAAVGAYLPAGGPPDSLDVDLVNPSSSNSSVFGGQVLALQINVDFSAQNITGNGPIGALVLCNVGVTANQVLADANTVLGGGALPSYVTSISDLNDLADNLNNAFDNWMDTGWQEVNLCRP
;
A
#
# COMPACT_ATOMS: atom_id res chain seq x y z
N MET A 1 -10.22 8.03 1.56
CA MET A 1 -9.93 8.43 2.97
C MET A 1 -8.93 9.57 2.99
N LYS A 2 -9.05 10.52 3.93
CA LYS A 2 -8.15 11.68 4.04
C LYS A 2 -7.63 11.87 5.46
N PHE A 3 -6.32 12.04 5.61
CA PHE A 3 -5.68 12.41 6.86
C PHE A 3 -5.12 13.82 6.78
N THR A 4 -5.34 14.63 7.81
CA THR A 4 -4.86 16.02 7.87
C THR A 4 -3.81 16.23 8.97
N THR A 5 -3.54 15.22 9.78
CA THR A 5 -2.53 15.27 10.85
C THR A 5 -1.81 13.92 10.96
N ALA A 6 -0.54 13.95 11.40
CA ALA A 6 0.22 12.74 11.71
C ALA A 6 -0.41 11.96 12.88
N ALA A 7 -1.02 12.65 13.85
CA ALA A 7 -1.72 12.01 14.96
C ALA A 7 -2.91 11.16 14.48
N ALA A 8 -3.64 11.62 13.46
CA ALA A 8 -4.74 10.84 12.89
C ALA A 8 -4.25 9.59 12.15
N VAL A 9 -3.10 9.67 11.47
CA VAL A 9 -2.44 8.50 10.86
C VAL A 9 -2.08 7.47 11.95
N GLY A 10 -1.46 7.92 13.05
CA GLY A 10 -1.11 7.05 14.17
C GLY A 10 -2.32 6.50 14.94
N ALA A 11 -3.47 7.16 14.88
CA ALA A 11 -4.71 6.65 15.46
C ALA A 11 -5.40 5.59 14.60
N TYR A 12 -5.11 5.55 13.29
CA TYR A 12 -5.67 4.59 12.35
C TYR A 12 -4.81 3.34 12.19
N LEU A 13 -3.48 3.48 12.25
CA LEU A 13 -2.54 2.36 12.09
C LEU A 13 -2.11 1.76 13.45
N PRO A 14 -1.90 0.42 13.52
CA PRO A 14 -2.22 -0.57 12.50
C PRO A 14 -3.72 -0.88 12.44
N ALA A 15 -4.25 -1.09 11.24
CA ALA A 15 -5.62 -1.56 11.04
C ALA A 15 -5.63 -3.08 10.78
N GLY A 16 -6.68 -3.77 11.22
CA GLY A 16 -6.84 -5.22 11.06
C GLY A 16 -8.27 -5.61 10.69
N GLY A 17 -8.51 -6.92 10.58
CA GLY A 17 -9.78 -7.49 10.12
C GLY A 17 -9.75 -7.85 8.63
N PRO A 18 -10.84 -8.41 8.09
CA PRO A 18 -10.92 -8.81 6.68
C PRO A 18 -10.75 -7.60 5.74
N PRO A 19 -10.07 -7.75 4.59
CA PRO A 19 -9.91 -6.65 3.63
C PRO A 19 -11.26 -6.29 2.97
N ASP A 20 -11.56 -4.99 2.90
CA ASP A 20 -12.77 -4.48 2.22
C ASP A 20 -12.52 -3.06 1.67
N SER A 21 -13.47 -2.54 0.88
CA SER A 21 -13.51 -1.17 0.38
C SER A 21 -14.20 -0.21 1.35
N LEU A 22 -14.02 1.09 1.16
CA LEU A 22 -14.78 2.13 1.88
C LEU A 22 -16.19 2.23 1.33
N ASP A 23 -17.17 2.40 2.22
CA ASP A 23 -18.56 2.69 1.86
C ASP A 23 -18.91 4.18 1.92
N VAL A 24 -18.05 4.99 2.54
CA VAL A 24 -18.20 6.44 2.69
C VAL A 24 -16.87 7.18 2.66
N ASP A 25 -16.93 8.49 2.40
CA ASP A 25 -15.78 9.38 2.56
C ASP A 25 -15.47 9.59 4.05
N LEU A 26 -14.22 9.33 4.42
CA LEU A 26 -13.73 9.48 5.79
C LEU A 26 -12.61 10.53 5.89
N VAL A 27 -12.70 11.38 6.92
CA VAL A 27 -11.68 12.37 7.28
C VAL A 27 -11.18 12.07 8.69
N ASN A 28 -9.89 11.81 8.83
CA ASN A 28 -9.22 11.41 10.08
C ASN A 28 -9.92 10.26 10.84
N PRO A 29 -10.33 9.16 10.18
CA PRO A 29 -10.89 8.03 10.91
C PRO A 29 -9.83 7.38 11.82
N SER A 30 -10.27 6.81 12.94
CA SER A 30 -9.45 5.88 13.74
C SER A 30 -9.71 4.40 13.39
N SER A 31 -10.78 4.14 12.64
CA SER A 31 -11.12 2.83 12.06
C SER A 31 -12.05 3.03 10.86
N SER A 32 -12.15 2.02 10.00
CA SER A 32 -13.09 2.03 8.86
C SER A 32 -13.55 0.61 8.54
N ASN A 33 -14.59 0.48 7.72
CA ASN A 33 -15.05 -0.79 7.18
C ASN A 33 -14.01 -1.45 6.26
N SER A 34 -13.08 -0.67 5.68
CA SER A 34 -12.00 -1.20 4.83
C SER A 34 -10.90 -1.97 5.59
N SER A 35 -10.93 -1.95 6.93
CA SER A 35 -10.14 -2.83 7.79
C SER A 35 -8.65 -2.88 7.40
N VAL A 36 -8.05 -4.07 7.26
CA VAL A 36 -6.62 -4.23 6.95
C VAL A 36 -6.26 -3.59 5.61
N PHE A 37 -7.14 -3.62 4.60
CA PHE A 37 -6.84 -3.07 3.29
C PHE A 37 -6.63 -1.56 3.35
N GLY A 38 -7.51 -0.83 4.04
CA GLY A 38 -7.29 0.61 4.27
C GLY A 38 -5.99 0.90 5.04
N GLY A 39 -5.61 0.01 5.97
CA GLY A 39 -4.33 0.10 6.68
C GLY A 39 -3.13 -0.06 5.74
N GLN A 40 -3.13 -1.10 4.92
CA GLN A 40 -2.03 -1.40 4.00
C GLN A 40 -1.87 -0.33 2.92
N VAL A 41 -2.97 0.19 2.37
CA VAL A 41 -2.92 1.29 1.39
C VAL A 41 -2.34 2.56 2.00
N LEU A 42 -2.74 2.91 3.23
CA LEU A 42 -2.17 4.07 3.93
C LEU A 42 -0.68 3.89 4.22
N ALA A 43 -0.27 2.71 4.70
CA ALA A 43 1.14 2.41 4.95
C ALA A 43 1.97 2.46 3.65
N LEU A 44 1.43 1.94 2.54
CA LEU A 44 2.10 1.96 1.24
C LEU A 44 2.28 3.38 0.72
N GLN A 45 1.28 4.25 0.88
CA GLN A 45 1.39 5.67 0.56
C GLN A 45 2.56 6.31 1.30
N ILE A 46 2.67 6.08 2.62
CA ILE A 46 3.76 6.62 3.44
C ILE A 46 5.13 6.11 2.95
N ASN A 47 5.23 4.80 2.70
CA ASN A 47 6.47 4.19 2.22
C ASN A 47 6.91 4.77 0.86
N VAL A 48 5.98 4.91 -0.09
CA VAL A 48 6.25 5.53 -1.39
C VAL A 48 6.70 6.98 -1.23
N ASP A 49 5.97 7.80 -0.48
CA ASP A 49 6.27 9.22 -0.34
C ASP A 49 7.60 9.48 0.37
N PHE A 50 7.87 8.74 1.46
CA PHE A 50 9.10 8.92 2.24
C PHE A 50 10.31 8.42 1.48
N SER A 51 10.17 7.31 0.76
CA SER A 51 11.25 6.76 -0.07
C SER A 51 11.58 7.65 -1.27
N ALA A 52 10.59 8.32 -1.86
CA ALA A 52 10.79 9.31 -2.92
C ALA A 52 11.61 10.53 -2.44
N GLN A 53 11.54 10.84 -1.14
CA GLN A 53 12.37 11.86 -0.49
C GLN A 53 13.68 11.29 0.08
N ASN A 54 14.00 10.02 -0.19
CA ASN A 54 15.15 9.30 0.33
C ASN A 54 15.25 9.27 1.87
N ILE A 55 14.13 9.41 2.58
CA ILE A 55 14.08 9.36 4.05
C ILE A 55 14.37 7.94 4.55
N THR A 56 13.95 6.92 3.79
CA THR A 56 14.10 5.51 4.15
C THR A 56 15.42 4.87 3.71
N GLY A 57 16.23 5.57 2.91
CA GLY A 57 17.54 5.08 2.45
C GLY A 57 17.53 4.03 1.32
N ASN A 58 16.37 3.50 0.94
CA ASN A 58 16.23 2.45 -0.10
C ASN A 58 16.01 3.01 -1.52
N GLY A 59 16.07 4.33 -1.68
CA GLY A 59 15.68 5.02 -2.92
C GLY A 59 14.17 4.97 -3.18
N PRO A 60 13.69 5.49 -4.32
CA PRO A 60 12.26 5.64 -4.60
C PRO A 60 11.58 4.30 -4.89
N ILE A 61 10.97 3.66 -3.89
CA ILE A 61 10.35 2.33 -4.05
C ILE A 61 9.17 2.37 -5.03
N GLY A 62 8.50 3.52 -5.17
CA GLY A 62 7.40 3.71 -6.11
C GLY A 62 7.77 3.44 -7.57
N ALA A 63 9.06 3.52 -7.92
CA ALA A 63 9.58 3.25 -9.26
C ALA A 63 9.94 1.78 -9.49
N LEU A 64 9.94 0.93 -8.46
CA LEU A 64 10.21 -0.49 -8.60
C LEU A 64 9.07 -1.18 -9.35
N VAL A 65 9.41 -2.10 -10.23
CA VAL A 65 8.48 -2.82 -11.11
C VAL A 65 8.24 -4.22 -10.56
N LEU A 66 6.98 -4.65 -10.50
CA LEU A 66 6.66 -6.06 -10.28
C LEU A 66 7.04 -6.87 -11.52
N CYS A 67 8.11 -7.66 -11.42
CA CYS A 67 8.72 -8.36 -12.56
C CYS A 67 7.71 -9.23 -13.34
N ASN A 68 6.75 -9.83 -12.64
CA ASN A 68 5.80 -10.79 -13.21
C ASN A 68 4.64 -10.14 -13.99
N VAL A 69 4.33 -8.87 -13.72
CA VAL A 69 3.14 -8.20 -14.26
C VAL A 69 3.44 -6.85 -14.93
N GLY A 70 4.67 -6.33 -14.77
CA GLY A 70 5.14 -5.13 -15.47
C GLY A 70 4.56 -3.81 -14.97
N VAL A 71 3.95 -3.78 -13.79
CA VAL A 71 3.44 -2.54 -13.16
C VAL A 71 4.35 -2.06 -12.05
N THR A 72 4.41 -0.75 -11.82
CA THR A 72 5.22 -0.17 -10.76
C THR A 72 4.51 -0.22 -9.41
N ALA A 73 5.25 -0.11 -8.31
CA ALA A 73 4.65 0.05 -6.98
C ALA A 73 3.76 1.32 -6.90
N ASN A 74 4.10 2.39 -7.62
CA ASN A 74 3.21 3.56 -7.79
C ASN A 74 1.89 3.21 -8.47
N GLN A 75 1.91 2.36 -9.50
CA GLN A 75 0.69 1.92 -10.16
C GLN A 75 -0.15 1.05 -9.21
N VAL A 76 0.49 0.15 -8.46
CA VAL A 76 -0.19 -0.66 -7.43
C VAL A 76 -0.85 0.23 -6.38
N LEU A 77 -0.16 1.26 -5.89
CA LEU A 77 -0.71 2.21 -4.93
C LEU A 77 -1.90 2.99 -5.52
N ALA A 78 -1.83 3.41 -6.77
CA ALA A 78 -2.93 4.11 -7.44
C ALA A 78 -4.16 3.20 -7.62
N ASP A 79 -3.95 1.95 -8.03
CA ASP A 79 -5.01 0.97 -8.20
C ASP A 79 -5.62 0.57 -6.84
N ALA A 80 -4.78 0.43 -5.81
CA ALA A 80 -5.25 0.13 -4.47
C ALA A 80 -6.07 1.29 -3.86
N ASN A 81 -5.70 2.55 -4.09
CA ASN A 81 -6.55 3.69 -3.74
C ASN A 81 -7.89 3.69 -4.50
N THR A 82 -7.87 3.29 -5.78
CA THR A 82 -9.09 3.17 -6.60
C THR A 82 -10.04 2.11 -6.03
N VAL A 83 -9.52 0.91 -5.75
CA VAL A 83 -10.29 -0.19 -5.15
C VAL A 83 -10.76 0.16 -3.73
N LEU A 84 -9.92 0.84 -2.94
CA LEU A 84 -10.27 1.30 -1.60
C LEU A 84 -11.46 2.27 -1.63
N GLY A 85 -11.58 3.09 -2.68
CA GLY A 85 -12.72 3.96 -2.92
C GLY A 85 -13.95 3.27 -3.55
N GLY A 86 -13.97 1.95 -3.66
CA GLY A 86 -15.06 1.18 -4.28
C GLY A 86 -14.96 1.05 -5.81
N GLY A 87 -13.80 1.35 -6.38
CA GLY A 87 -13.53 1.17 -7.81
C GLY A 87 -13.28 -0.30 -8.22
N ALA A 88 -13.07 -0.51 -9.52
CA ALA A 88 -12.81 -1.84 -10.08
C ALA A 88 -11.41 -2.38 -9.71
N LEU A 89 -11.30 -3.70 -9.60
CA LEU A 89 -10.00 -4.39 -9.43
C LEU A 89 -9.12 -4.24 -10.68
N PRO A 90 -7.80 -4.06 -10.52
CA PRO A 90 -6.88 -4.08 -11.65
C PRO A 90 -6.71 -5.51 -12.19
N SER A 91 -6.35 -5.64 -13.47
CA SER A 91 -6.36 -6.93 -14.18
C SER A 91 -5.33 -7.96 -13.70
N TYR A 92 -4.36 -7.55 -12.88
CA TYR A 92 -3.28 -8.41 -12.37
C TYR A 92 -3.62 -9.06 -11.01
N VAL A 93 -4.82 -8.83 -10.47
CA VAL A 93 -5.34 -9.48 -9.26
C VAL A 93 -6.78 -9.94 -9.50
N THR A 94 -7.29 -10.83 -8.65
CA THR A 94 -8.66 -11.36 -8.75
C THR A 94 -9.57 -10.97 -7.59
N SER A 95 -9.02 -10.45 -6.49
CA SER A 95 -9.77 -10.06 -5.30
C SER A 95 -9.13 -8.86 -4.57
N ILE A 96 -9.90 -8.21 -3.67
CA ILE A 96 -9.35 -7.20 -2.75
C ILE A 96 -8.30 -7.83 -1.83
N SER A 97 -8.48 -9.12 -1.46
CA SER A 97 -7.49 -9.84 -0.66
C SER A 97 -6.15 -9.96 -1.38
N ASP A 98 -6.15 -10.29 -2.68
CA ASP A 98 -4.93 -10.39 -3.47
C ASP A 98 -4.20 -9.04 -3.52
N LEU A 99 -4.95 -7.95 -3.66
CA LEU A 99 -4.39 -6.59 -3.70
C LEU A 99 -3.90 -6.13 -2.33
N ASN A 100 -4.59 -6.51 -1.26
CA ASN A 100 -4.14 -6.32 0.11
C ASN A 100 -2.82 -7.05 0.37
N ASP A 101 -2.72 -8.32 -0.02
CA ASP A 101 -1.52 -9.13 0.18
C ASP A 101 -0.35 -8.58 -0.64
N LEU A 102 -0.62 -8.04 -1.83
CA LEU A 102 0.39 -7.34 -2.61
C LEU A 102 0.86 -6.04 -1.93
N ALA A 103 -0.05 -5.25 -1.37
CA ALA A 103 0.29 -4.05 -0.62
C ALA A 103 1.09 -4.38 0.66
N ASP A 104 0.71 -5.44 1.37
CA ASP A 104 1.45 -5.96 2.52
C ASP A 104 2.86 -6.39 2.13
N ASN A 105 3.02 -7.18 1.06
CA ASN A 105 4.34 -7.57 0.55
C ASN A 105 5.20 -6.36 0.19
N LEU A 106 4.62 -5.32 -0.44
CA LEU A 106 5.34 -4.08 -0.75
C LEU A 106 5.72 -3.29 0.51
N ASN A 107 4.86 -3.25 1.52
CA ASN A 107 5.15 -2.61 2.81
C ASN A 107 6.29 -3.31 3.57
N ASN A 108 6.35 -4.62 3.46
CA ASN A 108 7.38 -5.44 4.10
C ASN A 108 8.62 -5.69 3.22
N ALA A 109 8.64 -5.22 1.97
CA ALA A 109 9.72 -5.47 1.02
C ALA A 109 11.10 -5.00 1.50
N PHE A 110 11.16 -4.05 2.44
CA PHE A 110 12.41 -3.50 2.96
C PHE A 110 12.38 -3.36 4.49
N ASP A 111 11.58 -4.19 5.18
CA ASP A 111 11.43 -4.12 6.63
C ASP A 111 12.76 -4.46 7.35
N ASN A 112 12.99 -3.82 8.49
CA ASN A 112 14.21 -3.96 9.30
C ASN A 112 15.53 -3.75 8.54
N TRP A 113 15.53 -2.94 7.48
CA TRP A 113 16.72 -2.67 6.65
C TRP A 113 17.26 -3.93 5.95
N MET A 114 16.48 -5.00 5.92
CA MET A 114 16.87 -6.25 5.30
C MET A 114 15.96 -6.52 4.12
N ASP A 115 16.61 -6.94 3.05
CA ASP A 115 15.96 -7.53 1.91
C ASP A 115 15.19 -8.78 2.38
N THR A 116 13.86 -8.79 2.30
CA THR A 116 13.02 -9.88 2.82
C THR A 116 13.01 -11.12 1.91
N GLY A 117 13.89 -11.16 0.91
CA GLY A 117 13.94 -12.16 -0.16
C GLY A 117 12.77 -12.05 -1.16
N TRP A 118 11.61 -11.56 -0.72
CA TRP A 118 10.47 -11.31 -1.59
C TRP A 118 10.81 -10.28 -2.67
N GLN A 119 11.41 -9.15 -2.31
CA GLN A 119 11.69 -8.10 -3.29
C GLN A 119 12.82 -8.46 -4.26
N GLU A 120 13.80 -9.28 -3.85
CA GLU A 120 14.83 -9.79 -4.78
C GLU A 120 14.23 -10.62 -5.93
N VAL A 121 13.13 -11.34 -5.65
CA VAL A 121 12.47 -12.22 -6.62
C VAL A 121 11.37 -11.48 -7.40
N ASN A 122 10.70 -10.53 -6.76
CA ASN A 122 9.47 -9.93 -7.31
C ASN A 122 9.65 -8.50 -7.81
N LEU A 123 10.66 -7.75 -7.35
CA LEU A 123 10.90 -6.36 -7.74
C LEU A 123 12.11 -6.23 -8.65
N CYS A 124 11.89 -5.57 -9.77
CA CYS A 124 12.88 -5.25 -10.77
C CYS A 124 13.11 -3.75 -10.79
N ARG A 125 14.36 -3.34 -11.07
CA ARG A 125 14.63 -1.97 -11.50
C ARG A 125 14.21 -1.83 -12.97
N PRO A 126 13.62 -0.68 -13.35
CA PRO A 126 13.32 -0.39 -14.75
C PRO A 126 14.58 -0.30 -15.61
#